data_AF-A0A7J2LTQ5-F1
#
_entry.id   AF-A0A7J2LTQ5-F1
#
_cell.length_a   1.000
_cell.length_b   1.000
_cell.length_c   1.000
_cell.angle_alpha   90.00
_cell.angle_beta   90.00
_cell.angle_gamma   90.00
#
_symmetry.space_group_name_H-M   'P 1'
#
loop_
_entity.id
_entity.type
_entity.pdbx_description
1 polymer ?
#
loop_
_entity_poly.entity_id
_entity_poly.type
_entity_poly.pdbx_seq_one_letter_code
_entity_poly.pdbx_strand_id
1 'polypeptide(L)'
;MISVRIRGIYSTALTKIFLDSGFKIIQPSEIIRERFGFADENKKGEVEPNLYVHDRMDRQGITVAGDRFYYKEIIKVLRSILDDAIFRGSLQASLGMMHPQIQVRESSLMQMIKASNMIGEHIDIEFPGLSKRRLDEIRNTVTPTVSGHHYYKACGGRISMMVDIAERMLREGCEREEVESLLRENVSRILPRTGWRISMEHAKIAGQTFNLGLAKIVRFSMEDRKMILLRRIFSKGVYDGLNVHKDKGDYAISEIRIGDLSFRTRYFSKDEEYKGTYININTPIELYPRKIRYVDLETDICVWPNGEVKRIDAEKLEDALSLGLISERLAEISKREIKNILNSISLEEERESIHFLSDESSWE
;
A
#
# COMPACT_ATOMS: atom_id res chain seq x y z
N MET A 1 -13.62 -11.77 27.23
CA MET A 1 -12.53 -12.14 26.30
C MET A 1 -13.07 -12.00 24.89
N ILE A 2 -12.40 -11.24 24.02
CA ILE A 2 -12.91 -10.96 22.67
C ILE A 2 -12.67 -12.20 21.82
N SER A 3 -13.71 -12.70 21.18
CA SER A 3 -13.63 -13.89 20.32
C SER A 3 -13.64 -13.51 18.84
N VAL A 4 -12.76 -14.15 18.07
CA VAL A 4 -12.55 -13.83 16.66
C VAL A 4 -12.45 -15.08 15.80
N ARG A 5 -13.11 -15.06 14.65
CA ARG A 5 -12.90 -16.02 13.57
C ARG A 5 -12.14 -15.36 12.44
N ILE A 6 -11.08 -16.00 11.97
CA ILE A 6 -10.20 -15.45 10.94
C ILE A 6 -10.15 -16.39 9.74
N ARG A 7 -10.21 -15.83 8.53
CA ARG A 7 -10.01 -16.53 7.26
C ARG A 7 -9.19 -15.67 6.30
N GLY A 8 -8.56 -16.35 5.34
CA GLY A 8 -7.80 -15.69 4.28
C GLY A 8 -6.28 -15.81 4.42
N ILE A 9 -5.56 -15.13 3.53
CA ILE A 9 -4.10 -15.23 3.41
C ILE A 9 -3.38 -14.67 4.63
N TYR A 10 -3.97 -13.67 5.30
CA TYR A 10 -3.41 -13.06 6.52
C TYR A 10 -3.69 -13.87 7.80
N SER A 11 -4.44 -14.96 7.70
CA SER A 11 -5.02 -15.66 8.87
C SER A 11 -4.01 -16.13 9.90
N THR A 12 -2.85 -16.64 9.47
CA THR A 12 -1.84 -17.17 10.40
C THR A 12 -1.15 -16.06 11.20
N ALA A 13 -0.75 -14.97 10.53
CA ALA A 13 -0.15 -13.82 11.19
C ALA A 13 -1.15 -13.19 12.18
N LEU A 14 -2.40 -12.99 11.74
CA LEU A 14 -3.45 -12.40 12.57
C LEU A 14 -3.85 -13.30 13.74
N THR A 15 -3.85 -14.62 13.56
CA THR A 15 -4.07 -15.57 14.67
C THR A 15 -3.02 -15.41 15.74
N LYS A 16 -1.72 -15.33 15.36
CA LYS A 16 -0.64 -15.10 16.32
C LYS A 16 -0.82 -13.77 17.06
N ILE A 17 -1.06 -12.69 16.32
CA ILE A 17 -1.27 -11.34 16.90
C ILE A 17 -2.41 -11.35 17.92
N PHE A 18 -3.54 -11.94 17.56
CA PHE A 18 -4.73 -11.91 18.42
C PHE A 18 -4.58 -12.84 19.64
N LEU A 19 -3.95 -14.01 19.51
CA LEU A 19 -3.61 -14.86 20.65
C LEU A 19 -2.69 -14.14 21.64
N ASP A 20 -1.62 -13.50 21.15
CA ASP A 20 -0.68 -12.74 21.98
C ASP A 20 -1.34 -11.54 22.67
N SER A 21 -2.42 -11.03 22.08
CA SER A 21 -3.22 -9.92 22.62
C SER A 21 -4.40 -10.39 23.49
N GLY A 22 -4.50 -11.69 23.81
CA GLY A 22 -5.52 -12.24 24.71
C GLY A 22 -6.91 -12.47 24.09
N PHE A 23 -7.01 -12.51 22.76
CA PHE A 23 -8.25 -12.86 22.06
C PHE A 23 -8.43 -14.38 22.02
N LYS A 24 -9.69 -14.82 21.98
CA LYS A 24 -10.06 -16.22 21.77
C LYS A 24 -10.28 -16.50 20.29
N ILE A 25 -9.55 -17.46 19.74
CA ILE A 25 -9.76 -17.91 18.35
C ILE A 25 -10.92 -18.91 18.32
N ILE A 26 -11.93 -18.61 17.52
CA ILE A 26 -13.13 -19.45 17.35
C ILE A 26 -13.18 -19.98 15.93
N GLN A 27 -13.58 -21.25 15.81
CA GLN A 27 -13.68 -21.96 14.53
C GLN A 27 -12.39 -21.83 13.70
N PRO A 28 -11.19 -22.14 14.23
CA PRO A 28 -9.96 -22.15 13.44
C PRO A 28 -10.08 -23.10 12.24
N SER A 29 -9.48 -22.76 11.10
CA SER A 29 -9.36 -23.71 9.98
C SER A 29 -8.44 -24.87 10.38
N GLU A 30 -8.48 -25.97 9.65
CA GLU A 30 -7.58 -27.13 9.87
C GLU A 30 -6.11 -26.71 9.90
N ILE A 31 -5.67 -25.94 8.91
CA ILE A 31 -4.30 -25.39 8.85
C ILE A 31 -3.96 -24.57 10.11
N ILE A 32 -4.91 -23.77 10.63
CA ILE A 32 -4.67 -22.98 11.84
C ILE A 32 -4.66 -23.87 13.09
N ARG A 33 -5.47 -24.94 13.13
CA ARG A 33 -5.45 -25.92 14.22
C ARG A 33 -4.09 -26.61 14.32
N GLU A 34 -3.60 -27.11 13.19
CA GLU A 34 -2.28 -27.75 13.10
C GLU A 34 -1.16 -26.80 13.56
N ARG A 35 -1.14 -25.57 13.05
CA ARG A 35 -0.07 -24.59 13.32
C ARG A 35 0.00 -24.13 14.78
N PHE A 36 -1.15 -24.05 15.45
CA PHE A 36 -1.23 -23.51 16.82
C PHE A 36 -1.57 -24.56 17.88
N GLY A 37 -1.65 -25.84 17.50
CA GLY A 37 -1.92 -26.95 18.43
C GLY A 37 -3.29 -26.87 19.08
N PHE A 38 -4.29 -26.30 18.40
CA PHE A 38 -5.67 -26.33 18.92
C PHE A 38 -6.17 -27.78 18.95
N ALA A 39 -6.78 -28.19 20.07
CA ALA A 39 -7.36 -29.51 20.18
C ALA A 39 -8.40 -29.76 19.08
N ASP A 40 -8.51 -31.02 18.64
CA ASP A 40 -9.63 -31.48 17.83
C ASP A 40 -10.91 -31.51 18.68
N GLU A 41 -11.41 -30.33 18.99
CA GLU A 41 -12.76 -30.20 19.51
C GLU A 41 -13.69 -30.58 18.35
N ASN A 42 -14.29 -31.77 18.47
CA ASN A 42 -15.42 -32.22 17.66
C ASN A 42 -16.30 -31.01 17.37
N LYS A 43 -16.68 -30.83 16.09
CA LYS A 43 -17.60 -29.81 15.56
C LYS A 43 -18.89 -29.70 16.41
N LYS A 44 -18.80 -29.13 17.61
CA LYS A 44 -19.92 -28.76 18.46
C LYS A 44 -20.21 -27.32 18.10
N GLY A 45 -21.41 -27.14 17.57
CA GLY A 45 -21.86 -25.98 16.85
C GLY A 45 -21.83 -24.66 17.63
N GLU A 46 -22.19 -23.62 16.87
CA GLU A 46 -22.98 -22.48 17.34
C GLU A 46 -22.33 -21.46 18.30
N VAL A 47 -21.02 -21.47 18.56
CA VAL A 47 -20.41 -20.27 19.17
C VAL A 47 -20.17 -19.24 18.07
N GLU A 48 -21.07 -18.27 17.97
CA GLU A 48 -20.85 -17.08 17.15
C GLU A 48 -19.69 -16.25 17.74
N PRO A 49 -18.63 -15.99 16.97
CA PRO A 49 -17.56 -15.11 17.41
C PRO A 49 -18.08 -13.66 17.50
N ASN A 50 -17.46 -12.86 18.36
CA ASN A 50 -17.74 -11.44 18.41
C ASN A 50 -17.36 -10.74 17.10
N LEU A 51 -16.27 -11.20 16.47
CA LEU A 51 -15.69 -10.59 15.29
C LEU A 51 -15.34 -11.63 14.20
N TYR A 52 -15.60 -11.25 12.96
CA TYR A 52 -15.25 -11.98 11.75
C TYR A 52 -14.19 -11.20 10.99
N VAL A 53 -13.07 -11.85 10.68
CA VAL A 53 -11.95 -11.25 9.95
C VAL A 53 -11.70 -12.04 8.67
N HIS A 54 -11.76 -11.34 7.54
CA HIS A 54 -11.61 -11.92 6.21
C HIS A 54 -10.69 -11.05 5.36
N ASP A 55 -10.05 -11.64 4.35
CA ASP A 55 -9.34 -10.85 3.33
C ASP A 55 -10.31 -9.89 2.63
N ARG A 56 -9.82 -8.70 2.31
CA ARG A 56 -10.46 -7.85 1.30
C ARG A 56 -10.50 -8.56 -0.04
N MET A 57 -11.45 -8.19 -0.89
CA MET A 57 -11.61 -8.75 -2.24
C MET A 57 -10.36 -8.58 -3.11
N ASP A 58 -9.63 -7.46 -2.94
CA ASP A 58 -8.37 -7.17 -3.63
C ASP A 58 -7.13 -7.81 -2.97
N ARG A 59 -7.32 -8.50 -1.83
CA ARG A 59 -6.28 -9.09 -0.97
C ARG A 59 -5.25 -8.09 -0.44
N GLN A 60 -5.54 -6.79 -0.50
CA GLN A 60 -4.66 -5.72 -0.03
C GLN A 60 -4.86 -5.41 1.46
N GLY A 61 -5.53 -6.30 2.19
CA GLY A 61 -5.81 -6.13 3.61
C GLY A 61 -6.96 -7.00 4.05
N ILE A 62 -7.68 -6.58 5.09
CA ILE A 62 -8.78 -7.32 5.70
C ILE A 62 -10.02 -6.47 5.90
N THR A 63 -11.16 -7.14 5.99
CA THR A 63 -12.41 -6.58 6.52
C THR A 63 -12.72 -7.23 7.87
N VAL A 64 -13.16 -6.42 8.82
CA VAL A 64 -13.59 -6.85 10.16
C VAL A 64 -15.07 -6.54 10.32
N ALA A 65 -15.89 -7.56 10.55
CA ALA A 65 -17.33 -7.44 10.78
C ALA A 65 -17.74 -8.04 12.13
N GLY A 66 -18.93 -7.71 12.63
CA GLY A 66 -19.49 -8.26 13.87
C GLY A 66 -19.86 -7.18 14.87
N ASP A 67 -19.63 -7.46 16.16
CA ASP A 67 -19.97 -6.55 17.24
C ASP A 67 -19.03 -5.33 17.27
N ARG A 68 -19.60 -4.18 16.92
CA ARG A 68 -18.89 -2.89 16.81
C ARG A 68 -18.24 -2.46 18.12
N PHE A 69 -18.72 -2.95 19.27
CA PHE A 69 -18.13 -2.65 20.57
C PHE A 69 -16.65 -3.03 20.64
N TYR A 70 -16.24 -4.08 19.91
CA TYR A 70 -14.87 -4.59 19.95
C TYR A 70 -13.96 -4.05 18.83
N TYR A 71 -14.47 -3.18 17.94
CA TYR A 71 -13.70 -2.61 16.83
C TYR A 71 -12.49 -1.81 17.30
N LYS A 72 -12.65 -1.06 18.39
CA LYS A 72 -11.58 -0.26 18.99
C LYS A 72 -10.39 -1.11 19.43
N GLU A 73 -10.64 -2.30 19.97
CA GLU A 73 -9.59 -3.18 20.47
C GLU A 73 -8.78 -3.80 19.33
N ILE A 74 -9.42 -4.24 18.24
CA ILE A 74 -8.69 -4.69 17.04
C ILE A 74 -7.88 -3.55 16.43
N ILE A 75 -8.48 -2.36 16.28
CA ILE A 75 -7.77 -1.20 15.72
C ILE A 75 -6.54 -0.88 16.58
N LYS A 76 -6.69 -0.86 17.91
CA LYS A 76 -5.58 -0.61 18.84
C LYS A 76 -4.46 -1.63 18.71
N VAL A 77 -4.79 -2.92 18.69
CA VAL A 77 -3.81 -4.01 18.55
C VAL A 77 -3.05 -3.87 17.22
N LEU A 78 -3.77 -3.74 16.11
CA LEU A 78 -3.14 -3.67 14.79
C LEU A 78 -2.31 -2.39 14.61
N ARG A 79 -2.75 -1.24 15.12
CA ARG A 79 -1.97 0.01 15.11
C ARG A 79 -0.67 -0.09 15.87
N SER A 80 -0.63 -0.88 16.95
CA SER A 80 0.61 -1.06 17.74
C SER A 80 1.66 -1.92 17.03
N ILE A 81 1.27 -2.63 15.97
CA ILE A 81 2.11 -3.62 15.30
C ILE A 81 2.42 -3.22 13.86
N LEU A 82 1.48 -2.56 13.17
CA LEU A 82 1.54 -2.28 11.74
C LEU A 82 1.77 -0.79 11.51
N ASP A 83 2.95 -0.45 10.98
CA ASP A 83 3.39 0.93 10.84
C ASP A 83 2.55 1.71 9.81
N ASP A 84 2.25 1.12 8.64
CA ASP A 84 1.63 1.81 7.51
C ASP A 84 0.18 1.38 7.20
N ALA A 85 -0.47 0.63 8.10
CA ALA A 85 -1.85 0.19 7.89
C ALA A 85 -2.85 1.37 7.89
N ILE A 86 -3.90 1.26 7.07
CA ILE A 86 -4.94 2.29 6.91
C ILE A 86 -6.28 1.71 7.37
N PHE A 87 -6.97 2.42 8.25
CA PHE A 87 -8.16 1.96 8.97
C PHE A 87 -9.40 2.77 8.54
N ARG A 88 -10.26 2.17 7.73
CA ARG A 88 -11.51 2.77 7.22
C ARG A 88 -12.73 2.17 7.91
N GLY A 89 -13.81 2.93 7.99
CA GLY A 89 -14.98 2.56 8.79
C GLY A 89 -14.78 2.70 10.31
N SER A 90 -13.63 3.26 10.73
CA SER A 90 -13.31 3.61 12.12
C SER A 90 -14.11 4.81 12.65
N LEU A 91 -14.77 5.57 11.76
CA LEU A 91 -15.29 6.91 12.03
C LEU A 91 -16.39 7.01 13.10
N GLN A 92 -16.95 5.91 13.62
CA GLN A 92 -17.93 5.98 14.71
C GLN A 92 -17.48 5.36 16.03
N ALA A 93 -16.45 4.50 16.04
CA ALA A 93 -15.96 3.90 17.28
C ALA A 93 -15.31 4.94 18.22
N SER A 94 -14.82 6.05 17.65
CA SER A 94 -14.12 7.11 18.39
C SER A 94 -14.94 8.40 18.50
N LEU A 95 -15.62 8.84 17.44
CA LEU A 95 -16.39 10.09 17.43
C LEU A 95 -17.69 10.03 18.25
N GLY A 96 -18.25 8.84 18.49
CA GLY A 96 -19.40 8.67 19.38
C GLY A 96 -19.08 8.73 20.88
N MET A 97 -17.80 8.67 21.27
CA MET A 97 -17.40 8.49 22.68
C MET A 97 -16.33 9.48 23.20
N MET A 98 -15.67 10.25 22.34
CA MET A 98 -14.64 11.20 22.76
C MET A 98 -14.94 12.61 22.25
N HIS A 99 -15.28 13.51 23.18
CA HIS A 99 -15.39 14.98 23.07
C HIS A 99 -16.62 15.57 22.37
N PRO A 100 -17.64 16.00 23.15
CA PRO A 100 -18.70 16.92 22.70
C PRO A 100 -18.20 18.33 22.32
N GLN A 101 -16.89 18.61 22.38
CA GLN A 101 -16.31 19.96 22.30
C GLN A 101 -15.26 20.14 21.20
N ILE A 102 -14.90 19.09 20.44
CA ILE A 102 -14.02 19.25 19.28
C ILE A 102 -14.92 19.55 18.08
N GLN A 103 -14.99 20.83 17.68
CA GLN A 103 -15.49 21.22 16.37
C GLN A 103 -14.57 20.63 15.31
N VAL A 104 -14.89 19.42 14.83
CA VAL A 104 -14.22 18.86 13.66
C VAL A 104 -14.63 19.74 12.48
N ARG A 105 -13.67 20.50 11.93
CA ARG A 105 -13.87 21.21 10.66
C ARG A 105 -14.29 20.19 9.61
N GLU A 106 -15.35 20.49 8.86
CA GLU A 106 -15.84 19.58 7.83
C GLU A 106 -14.86 19.57 6.66
N SER A 107 -13.93 18.59 6.66
CA SER A 107 -12.94 18.43 5.61
C SER A 107 -13.53 17.74 4.39
N SER A 108 -12.92 17.96 3.22
CA SER A 108 -13.28 17.26 1.97
C SER A 108 -13.16 15.74 2.11
N LEU A 109 -12.19 15.25 2.89
CA LEU A 109 -12.06 13.84 3.25
C LEU A 109 -13.29 13.32 4.00
N MET A 110 -13.81 14.09 4.97
CA MET A 110 -15.00 13.71 5.72
C MET A 110 -16.25 13.66 4.83
N GLN A 111 -16.39 14.58 3.87
CA GLN A 111 -17.49 14.54 2.89
C GLN A 111 -17.41 13.32 1.98
N MET A 112 -16.22 12.95 1.50
CA MET A 112 -16.02 11.75 0.69
C MET A 112 -16.35 10.46 1.44
N ILE A 113 -15.99 10.39 2.73
CA ILE A 113 -16.32 9.23 3.57
C ILE A 113 -17.84 9.11 3.73
N LYS A 114 -18.55 10.21 4.02
CA LYS A 114 -20.02 10.23 4.09
C LYS A 114 -20.66 9.78 2.77
N ALA A 115 -20.15 10.25 1.63
CA ALA A 115 -20.68 9.94 0.30
C ALA A 115 -20.41 8.50 -0.17
N SER A 116 -19.35 7.86 0.35
CA SER A 116 -19.00 6.47 -0.01
C SER A 116 -19.86 5.40 0.67
N ASN A 117 -20.89 5.77 1.44
CA ASN A 117 -21.68 4.84 2.28
C ASN A 117 -20.81 3.97 3.22
N MET A 118 -19.59 4.40 3.55
CA MET A 118 -18.72 3.77 4.56
C MET A 118 -19.18 4.07 6.00
N ILE A 119 -20.49 4.23 6.18
CA ILE A 119 -21.15 4.33 7.48
C ILE A 119 -21.97 3.04 7.63
N GLY A 120 -21.37 1.99 8.20
CA GLY A 120 -22.14 0.82 8.62
C GLY A 120 -21.42 -0.53 8.55
N GLU A 121 -21.49 -1.25 9.67
CA GLU A 121 -21.32 -2.70 9.85
C GLU A 121 -19.92 -3.32 9.83
N HIS A 122 -18.91 -2.75 9.17
CA HIS A 122 -17.57 -3.34 9.14
C HIS A 122 -16.44 -2.31 9.08
N ILE A 123 -15.24 -2.71 9.50
CA ILE A 123 -13.98 -1.98 9.34
C ILE A 123 -13.28 -2.54 8.11
N ASP A 124 -12.77 -1.67 7.25
CA ASP A 124 -11.84 -2.03 6.18
C ASP A 124 -10.44 -1.61 6.58
N ILE A 125 -9.48 -2.54 6.56
CA ILE A 125 -8.10 -2.28 6.96
C ILE A 125 -7.20 -2.63 5.78
N GLU A 126 -6.50 -1.63 5.25
CA GLU A 126 -5.51 -1.82 4.20
C GLU A 126 -4.13 -2.11 4.78
N PHE A 127 -3.40 -3.02 4.16
CA PHE A 127 -2.03 -3.41 4.51
C PHE A 127 -1.08 -3.07 3.37
N PRO A 128 -0.43 -1.89 3.38
CA PRO A 128 0.64 -1.57 2.45
C PRO A 128 1.95 -2.31 2.79
N GLY A 129 3.02 -2.00 2.06
CA GLY A 129 4.23 -2.82 2.01
C GLY A 129 4.91 -3.10 3.36
N LEU A 130 4.94 -2.14 4.30
CA LEU A 130 5.54 -2.37 5.63
C LEU A 130 4.67 -3.32 6.46
N SER A 131 3.35 -3.14 6.43
CA SER A 131 2.39 -4.01 7.11
C SER A 131 2.47 -5.44 6.60
N LYS A 132 2.50 -5.64 5.27
CA LYS A 132 2.63 -6.98 4.68
C LYS A 132 3.92 -7.66 5.13
N ARG A 133 5.05 -6.94 5.12
CA ARG A 133 6.34 -7.44 5.59
C ARG A 133 6.28 -7.83 7.07
N ARG A 134 5.71 -6.96 7.91
CA ARG A 134 5.58 -7.25 9.34
C ARG A 134 4.70 -8.46 9.62
N LEU A 135 3.63 -8.64 8.85
CA LEU A 135 2.78 -9.83 8.94
C LEU A 135 3.51 -11.09 8.44
N ASP A 136 4.37 -11.00 7.42
CA ASP A 136 5.23 -12.11 6.99
C ASP A 136 6.21 -12.52 8.10
N GLU A 137 6.85 -11.55 8.78
CA GLU A 137 7.75 -11.81 9.90
C GLU A 137 7.04 -12.55 11.04
N ILE A 138 5.85 -12.07 11.43
CA ILE A 138 5.04 -12.70 12.48
C ILE A 138 4.62 -14.11 12.06
N ARG A 139 4.19 -14.29 10.81
CA ARG A 139 3.85 -15.61 10.26
C ARG A 139 5.04 -16.55 10.31
N ASN A 140 6.24 -16.06 10.03
CA ASN A 140 7.47 -16.85 10.05
C ASN A 140 7.84 -17.35 11.46
N THR A 141 7.33 -16.74 12.53
CA THR A 141 7.49 -17.27 13.90
C THR A 141 6.63 -18.51 14.18
N VAL A 142 5.62 -18.76 13.34
CA VAL A 142 4.66 -19.86 13.51
C VAL A 142 4.93 -20.98 12.51
N THR A 143 5.28 -20.65 11.27
CA THR A 143 5.48 -21.64 10.21
C THR A 143 6.51 -21.12 9.20
N PRO A 144 7.35 -21.99 8.60
CA PRO A 144 8.29 -21.57 7.57
C PRO A 144 7.59 -20.79 6.47
N THR A 145 8.01 -19.54 6.29
CA THR A 145 7.37 -18.56 5.39
C THR A 145 8.42 -17.98 4.47
N VAL A 146 8.08 -17.87 3.18
CA VAL A 146 8.93 -17.16 2.21
C VAL A 146 8.83 -15.65 2.41
N SER A 147 9.94 -14.94 2.21
CA SER A 147 9.98 -13.48 2.23
C SER A 147 9.00 -12.89 1.20
N GLY A 148 8.16 -11.96 1.62
CA GLY A 148 7.15 -11.34 0.74
C GLY A 148 5.91 -12.19 0.50
N HIS A 149 5.62 -13.17 1.35
CA HIS A 149 4.46 -14.07 1.25
C HIS A 149 3.17 -13.30 0.94
N HIS A 150 2.76 -12.35 1.77
CA HIS A 150 1.48 -11.66 1.56
C HIS A 150 1.45 -10.85 0.26
N TYR A 151 2.57 -10.21 -0.11
CA TYR A 151 2.69 -9.48 -1.38
C TYR A 151 2.50 -10.42 -2.59
N TYR A 152 3.19 -11.57 -2.60
CA TYR A 152 3.05 -12.56 -3.67
C TYR A 152 1.66 -13.21 -3.69
N LYS A 153 1.05 -13.48 -2.51
CA LYS A 153 -0.33 -14.00 -2.44
C LYS A 153 -1.34 -12.96 -2.97
N ALA A 154 -1.10 -11.67 -2.73
CA ALA A 154 -1.91 -10.57 -3.25
C ALA A 154 -1.78 -10.38 -4.77
N CYS A 155 -0.64 -10.78 -5.38
CA CYS A 155 -0.52 -10.84 -6.84
C CYS A 155 -1.50 -11.83 -7.49
N GLY A 156 -1.98 -12.84 -6.74
CA GLY A 156 -2.92 -13.83 -7.24
C GLY A 156 -2.33 -14.75 -8.31
N GLY A 157 -3.22 -15.52 -8.95
CA GLY A 157 -2.89 -16.38 -10.10
C GLY A 157 -1.68 -17.28 -9.89
N ARG A 158 -0.79 -17.32 -10.89
CA ARG A 158 0.41 -18.18 -10.91
C ARG A 158 1.38 -17.86 -9.78
N ILE A 159 1.58 -16.59 -9.45
CA ILE A 159 2.49 -16.17 -8.38
C ILE A 159 2.00 -16.71 -7.04
N SER A 160 0.69 -16.61 -6.77
CA SER A 160 0.10 -17.12 -5.53
C SER A 160 0.28 -18.63 -5.37
N MET A 161 0.22 -19.40 -6.47
CA MET A 161 0.47 -20.85 -6.46
C MET A 161 1.96 -21.18 -6.26
N MET A 162 2.87 -20.39 -6.84
CA MET A 162 4.32 -20.57 -6.64
C MET A 162 4.70 -20.41 -5.17
N VAL A 163 4.06 -19.47 -4.45
CA VAL A 163 4.24 -19.33 -3.00
C VAL A 163 3.82 -20.59 -2.25
N ASP A 164 2.67 -21.18 -2.60
CA ASP A 164 2.18 -22.39 -1.91
C ASP A 164 3.15 -23.57 -2.08
N ILE A 165 3.75 -23.70 -3.27
CA ILE A 165 4.79 -24.69 -3.57
C ILE A 165 6.07 -24.38 -2.78
N ALA A 166 6.56 -23.13 -2.83
CA ALA A 166 7.77 -22.72 -2.15
C ALA A 166 7.66 -22.95 -0.62
N GLU A 167 6.53 -22.61 -0.01
CA GLU A 167 6.31 -22.88 1.40
C GLU A 167 6.18 -24.35 1.75
N ARG A 168 5.70 -25.18 0.81
CA ARG A 168 5.72 -26.63 0.99
C ARG A 168 7.15 -27.15 1.00
N MET A 169 8.01 -26.69 0.08
CA MET A 169 9.43 -27.05 0.05
C MET A 169 10.14 -26.68 1.36
N LEU A 170 9.87 -25.47 1.88
CA LEU A 170 10.42 -25.07 3.19
C LEU A 170 9.98 -26.00 4.34
N ARG A 171 8.73 -26.49 4.33
CA ARG A 171 8.24 -27.45 5.33
C ARG A 171 8.85 -28.84 5.16
N GLU A 172 9.19 -29.23 3.94
CA GLU A 172 9.87 -30.49 3.62
C GLU A 172 11.39 -30.42 3.88
N GLY A 173 11.90 -29.28 4.36
CA GLY A 173 13.29 -29.12 4.80
C GLY A 173 14.25 -28.62 3.72
N CYS A 174 13.75 -28.13 2.58
CA CYS A 174 14.60 -27.49 1.58
C CYS A 174 15.24 -26.21 2.12
N GLU A 175 16.47 -25.92 1.66
CA GLU A 175 17.21 -24.73 2.06
C GLU A 175 16.49 -23.44 1.64
N ARG A 176 16.41 -22.48 2.58
CA ARG A 176 15.59 -21.27 2.39
C ARG A 176 16.05 -20.43 1.22
N GLU A 177 17.35 -20.19 1.12
CA GLU A 177 17.89 -19.31 0.06
C GLU A 177 17.67 -19.91 -1.33
N GLU A 178 17.79 -21.24 -1.47
CA GLU A 178 17.52 -21.93 -2.74
C GLU A 178 16.05 -21.79 -3.13
N VAL A 179 15.13 -22.05 -2.20
CA VAL A 179 13.68 -21.93 -2.43
C VAL A 179 13.30 -20.49 -2.80
N GLU A 180 13.79 -19.51 -2.05
CA GLU A 180 13.49 -18.11 -2.32
C GLU A 180 14.12 -17.62 -3.62
N SER A 181 15.33 -18.07 -3.96
CA SER A 181 15.98 -17.76 -5.23
C SER A 181 15.17 -18.28 -6.42
N LEU A 182 14.76 -19.55 -6.38
CA LEU A 182 13.90 -20.15 -7.42
C LEU A 182 12.55 -19.44 -7.53
N LEU A 183 11.95 -19.05 -6.40
CA LEU A 183 10.71 -18.26 -6.40
C LEU A 183 10.92 -16.91 -7.07
N ARG A 184 11.97 -16.16 -6.69
CA ARG A 184 12.30 -14.85 -7.27
C ARG A 184 12.56 -14.96 -8.76
N GLU A 185 13.32 -15.96 -9.20
CA GLU A 185 13.60 -16.20 -10.62
C GLU A 185 12.30 -16.40 -11.42
N ASN A 186 11.40 -17.27 -10.95
CA ASN A 186 10.16 -17.56 -11.64
C ASN A 186 9.17 -16.38 -11.62
N VAL A 187 9.10 -15.64 -10.51
CA VAL A 187 8.26 -14.44 -10.42
C VAL A 187 8.78 -13.33 -11.35
N SER A 188 10.10 -13.17 -11.48
CA SER A 188 10.72 -12.16 -12.38
C SER A 188 10.36 -12.35 -13.86
N ARG A 189 9.97 -13.58 -14.26
CA ARG A 189 9.49 -13.89 -15.62
C ARG A 189 8.06 -13.43 -15.88
N ILE A 190 7.29 -13.18 -14.82
CA ILE A 190 5.90 -12.70 -14.87
C ILE A 190 5.84 -11.18 -14.68
N LEU A 191 6.79 -10.61 -13.94
CA LEU A 191 6.83 -9.18 -13.66
C LEU A 191 7.13 -8.34 -14.93
N PRO A 192 6.66 -7.08 -14.95
CA PRO A 192 6.89 -6.16 -16.08
C PRO A 192 8.36 -5.94 -16.41
N ARG A 193 8.66 -5.70 -17.69
CA ARG A 193 10.00 -5.45 -18.23
C ARG A 193 10.05 -4.17 -19.04
N THR A 194 11.26 -3.69 -19.32
CA THR A 194 11.50 -2.57 -20.23
C THR A 194 10.78 -2.78 -21.57
N GLY A 195 10.18 -1.72 -22.10
CA GLY A 195 9.37 -1.72 -23.32
C GLY A 195 7.89 -1.99 -23.10
N TRP A 196 7.50 -2.59 -21.97
CA TRP A 196 6.08 -2.89 -21.69
C TRP A 196 5.30 -1.64 -21.29
N ARG A 197 3.97 -1.77 -21.30
CA ARG A 197 3.05 -0.79 -20.73
C ARG A 197 2.52 -1.27 -19.38
N ILE A 198 2.54 -0.39 -18.40
CA ILE A 198 2.10 -0.66 -17.03
C ILE A 198 1.11 0.39 -16.57
N SER A 199 0.07 -0.01 -15.85
CA SER A 199 -0.85 0.95 -15.21
C SER A 199 -0.35 1.38 -13.84
N MET A 200 -0.76 2.55 -13.37
CA MET A 200 -0.57 2.93 -11.96
C MET A 200 -1.93 2.98 -11.26
N GLU A 201 -2.02 2.23 -10.18
CA GLU A 201 -3.19 2.17 -9.31
C GLU A 201 -2.96 3.06 -8.09
N HIS A 202 -3.69 4.16 -8.08
CA HIS A 202 -3.65 5.21 -7.08
C HIS A 202 -4.78 4.98 -6.07
N ALA A 203 -4.48 4.32 -4.96
CA ALA A 203 -5.44 4.17 -3.88
C ALA A 203 -5.43 5.42 -3.00
N LYS A 204 -6.61 5.93 -2.64
CA LYS A 204 -6.76 7.02 -1.67
C LYS A 204 -6.85 6.46 -0.25
N ILE A 205 -6.53 7.30 0.74
CA ILE A 205 -6.72 6.96 2.16
C ILE A 205 -8.18 6.59 2.43
N ALA A 206 -9.14 7.27 1.78
CA ALA A 206 -10.57 6.99 1.92
C ALA A 206 -11.04 5.72 1.20
N GLY A 207 -10.19 5.03 0.44
CA GLY A 207 -10.46 3.70 -0.14
C GLY A 207 -10.85 3.67 -1.60
N GLN A 208 -11.11 4.82 -2.21
CA GLN A 208 -11.28 4.91 -3.65
C GLN A 208 -9.97 4.54 -4.36
N THR A 209 -10.07 3.81 -5.46
CA THR A 209 -8.91 3.47 -6.29
C THR A 209 -9.10 4.06 -7.69
N PHE A 210 -8.06 4.73 -8.18
CA PHE A 210 -8.03 5.35 -9.49
C PHE A 210 -6.93 4.72 -10.33
N ASN A 211 -7.19 4.51 -11.62
CA ASN A 211 -6.16 4.09 -12.56
C ASN A 211 -5.66 5.32 -13.31
N LEU A 212 -4.39 5.67 -13.15
CA LEU A 212 -3.77 6.84 -13.78
C LEU A 212 -3.37 6.59 -15.25
N GLY A 213 -3.85 5.49 -15.84
CA GLY A 213 -3.59 5.10 -17.21
C GLY A 213 -2.29 4.33 -17.39
N LEU A 214 -2.03 3.94 -18.64
CA LEU A 214 -0.85 3.18 -19.04
C LEU A 214 0.35 4.10 -19.29
N ALA A 215 1.50 3.73 -18.75
CA ALA A 215 2.79 4.35 -19.05
C ALA A 215 3.72 3.31 -19.69
N LYS A 216 4.62 3.75 -20.60
CA LYS A 216 5.66 2.90 -21.16
C LYS A 216 6.81 2.81 -20.17
N ILE A 217 7.27 1.60 -19.84
CA ILE A 217 8.49 1.38 -19.07
C ILE A 217 9.66 1.61 -20.02
N VAL A 218 10.40 2.70 -19.83
CA VAL A 218 11.57 3.02 -20.68
C VAL A 218 12.86 2.48 -20.09
N ARG A 219 12.97 2.40 -18.76
CA ARG A 219 14.08 1.74 -18.06
C ARG A 219 13.55 1.00 -16.84
N PHE A 220 14.12 -0.15 -16.55
CA PHE A 220 13.84 -0.88 -15.32
C PHE A 220 15.04 -1.71 -14.89
N SER A 221 15.55 -1.44 -13.69
CA SER A 221 16.57 -2.23 -13.00
C SER A 221 15.93 -2.90 -11.79
N MET A 222 15.91 -4.24 -11.79
CA MET A 222 15.43 -5.00 -10.63
C MET A 222 16.41 -4.93 -9.45
N GLU A 223 17.71 -4.82 -9.72
CA GLU A 223 18.76 -4.69 -8.71
C GLU A 223 18.63 -3.37 -7.95
N ASP A 224 18.55 -2.25 -8.68
CA ASP A 224 18.37 -0.92 -8.09
C ASP A 224 16.92 -0.67 -7.66
N ARG A 225 16.01 -1.57 -8.03
CA ARG A 225 14.55 -1.44 -7.90
C ARG A 225 14.00 -0.16 -8.54
N LYS A 226 14.73 0.43 -9.49
CA LYS A 226 14.43 1.72 -10.11
C LYS A 226 13.77 1.52 -11.47
N MET A 227 12.65 2.22 -11.69
CA MET A 227 11.85 2.20 -12.89
C MET A 227 11.61 3.62 -13.40
N ILE A 228 11.81 3.83 -14.70
CA ILE A 228 11.46 5.08 -15.39
C ILE A 228 10.28 4.81 -16.31
N LEU A 229 9.22 5.60 -16.12
CA LEU A 229 8.01 5.55 -16.92
C LEU A 229 7.87 6.78 -17.79
N LEU A 230 7.40 6.60 -19.02
CA LEU A 230 7.08 7.67 -19.96
C LEU A 230 5.58 7.67 -20.28
N ARG A 231 4.93 8.82 -20.12
CA ARG A 231 3.58 9.10 -20.63
C ARG A 231 3.60 10.25 -21.62
N ARG A 232 2.92 10.08 -22.76
CA ARG A 232 2.61 11.19 -23.67
C ARG A 232 1.24 11.76 -23.32
N ILE A 233 1.14 13.08 -23.31
CA ILE A 233 -0.03 13.82 -22.92
C ILE A 233 -0.76 14.32 -24.18
N PHE A 234 -2.02 13.94 -24.29
CA PHE A 234 -2.86 14.28 -25.45
C PHE A 234 -4.00 15.24 -25.12
N SER A 235 -4.30 15.45 -23.83
CA SER A 235 -5.34 16.35 -23.36
C SER A 235 -4.79 17.72 -23.01
N LYS A 236 -5.62 18.75 -23.19
CA LYS A 236 -5.36 20.11 -22.71
C LYS A 236 -5.90 20.28 -21.28
N GLY A 237 -5.32 21.20 -20.53
CA GLY A 237 -5.81 21.55 -19.19
C GLY A 237 -4.73 22.21 -18.36
N VAL A 238 -4.69 21.86 -17.08
CA VAL A 238 -3.67 22.28 -16.13
C VAL A 238 -3.14 21.04 -15.41
N TYR A 239 -1.85 21.01 -15.09
CA TYR A 239 -1.34 20.00 -14.15
C TYR A 239 -1.73 20.40 -12.73
N ASP A 240 -2.64 19.62 -12.14
CA ASP A 240 -3.11 19.84 -10.77
C ASP A 240 -1.94 19.86 -9.78
N GLY A 241 -2.02 20.73 -8.77
CA GLY A 241 -0.93 21.01 -7.82
C GLY A 241 0.10 22.01 -8.35
N LEU A 242 0.59 21.84 -9.59
CA LEU A 242 1.56 22.76 -10.21
C LEU A 242 0.91 24.04 -10.76
N ASN A 243 -0.37 23.99 -11.12
CA ASN A 243 -1.08 25.09 -11.79
C ASN A 243 -0.39 25.58 -13.08
N VAL A 244 0.29 24.68 -13.79
CA VAL A 244 0.98 24.95 -15.06
C VAL A 244 0.14 24.42 -16.22
N HIS A 245 0.09 25.16 -17.33
CA HIS A 245 -0.64 24.76 -18.52
C HIS A 245 -0.19 23.39 -19.02
N LYS A 246 -1.16 22.57 -19.40
CA LYS A 246 -0.97 21.24 -19.96
C LYS A 246 -1.36 21.28 -21.43
N ASP A 247 -0.41 20.95 -22.29
CA ASP A 247 -0.54 21.07 -23.74
C ASP A 247 -0.46 19.71 -24.43
N LYS A 248 -1.05 19.63 -25.62
CA LYS A 248 -0.97 18.42 -26.44
C LYS A 248 0.45 18.25 -26.95
N GLY A 249 1.04 17.10 -26.69
CA GLY A 249 2.43 16.79 -27.04
C GLY A 249 3.39 16.88 -25.87
N ASP A 250 2.95 17.45 -24.73
CA ASP A 250 3.69 17.33 -23.48
C ASP A 250 3.94 15.86 -23.14
N TYR A 251 4.94 15.62 -22.31
CA TYR A 251 5.19 14.29 -21.77
C TYR A 251 5.57 14.36 -20.30
N ALA A 252 5.34 13.25 -19.62
CA ALA A 252 5.65 13.07 -18.21
C ALA A 252 6.62 11.90 -18.05
N ILE A 253 7.70 12.15 -17.32
CA ILE A 253 8.68 11.15 -16.91
C ILE A 253 8.47 10.88 -15.43
N SER A 254 8.00 9.68 -15.08
CA SER A 254 7.91 9.27 -13.67
C SER A 254 9.11 8.41 -13.30
N GLU A 255 9.84 8.83 -12.26
CA GLU A 255 10.92 8.08 -11.64
C GLU A 255 10.38 7.42 -10.36
N ILE A 256 10.42 6.09 -10.35
CA ILE A 256 9.85 5.26 -9.29
C ILE A 256 10.95 4.32 -8.78
N ARG A 257 10.99 4.12 -7.46
CA ARG A 257 11.79 3.07 -6.84
C ARG A 257 10.88 2.20 -5.99
N ILE A 258 10.91 0.88 -6.21
CA ILE A 258 10.03 -0.06 -5.52
C ILE A 258 10.41 -0.09 -4.03
N GLY A 259 9.40 0.13 -3.18
CA GLY A 259 9.54 0.21 -1.73
C GLY A 259 9.74 1.63 -1.18
N ASP A 260 9.96 2.64 -2.03
CA ASP A 260 10.06 4.03 -1.58
C ASP A 260 8.67 4.57 -1.21
N LEU A 261 8.66 5.57 -0.33
CA LEU A 261 7.47 6.27 0.18
C LEU A 261 7.11 7.49 -0.68
N SER A 262 7.77 7.64 -1.82
CA SER A 262 7.51 8.71 -2.76
C SER A 262 7.93 8.32 -4.17
N PHE A 263 7.36 8.98 -5.16
CA PHE A 263 7.89 8.97 -6.52
C PHE A 263 7.73 10.35 -7.14
N ARG A 264 8.59 10.64 -8.13
CA ARG A 264 8.64 11.94 -8.78
C ARG A 264 8.08 11.82 -10.19
N THR A 265 7.24 12.74 -10.60
CA THR A 265 6.78 12.90 -11.98
C THR A 265 7.17 14.26 -12.48
N ARG A 266 7.95 14.28 -13.54
CA ARG A 266 8.52 15.49 -14.15
C ARG A 266 7.80 15.74 -15.46
N TYR A 267 7.31 16.96 -15.64
CA TYR A 267 6.54 17.35 -16.82
C TYR A 267 7.40 18.19 -17.75
N PHE A 268 7.33 17.88 -19.03
CA PHE A 268 8.05 18.57 -20.09
C PHE A 268 7.10 18.97 -21.20
N SER A 269 7.40 20.08 -21.85
CA SER A 269 6.73 20.49 -23.08
C SER A 269 7.11 19.55 -24.23
N LYS A 270 6.38 19.63 -25.34
CA LYS A 270 6.76 18.95 -26.60
C LYS A 270 8.15 19.38 -27.11
N ASP A 271 8.60 20.56 -26.71
CA ASP A 271 9.87 21.20 -27.09
C ASP A 271 10.93 21.00 -25.99
N GLU A 272 10.74 20.00 -25.12
CA GLU A 272 11.69 19.57 -24.07
C GLU A 272 11.91 20.56 -22.92
N GLU A 273 11.07 21.60 -22.82
CA GLU A 273 11.15 22.56 -21.73
C GLU A 273 10.55 21.99 -20.44
N TYR A 274 11.30 22.07 -19.34
CA TYR A 274 10.83 21.65 -18.02
C TYR A 274 9.69 22.54 -17.50
N LYS A 275 8.54 21.92 -17.20
CA LYS A 275 7.31 22.59 -16.74
C LYS A 275 7.12 22.50 -15.22
N GLY A 276 7.76 21.53 -14.56
CA GLY A 276 7.68 21.32 -13.12
C GLY A 276 7.73 19.85 -12.73
N THR A 277 7.99 19.61 -11.44
CA THR A 277 7.99 18.28 -10.83
C THR A 277 6.91 18.18 -9.78
N TYR A 278 6.17 17.09 -9.84
CA TYR A 278 5.21 16.67 -8.83
C TYR A 278 5.72 15.42 -8.13
N ILE A 279 5.95 15.51 -6.82
CA ILE A 279 6.41 14.42 -5.97
C ILE A 279 5.26 13.97 -5.11
N ASN A 280 4.78 12.75 -5.35
CA ASN A 280 3.70 12.17 -4.58
C ASN A 280 4.26 11.46 -3.35
N ILE A 281 3.71 11.76 -2.17
CA ILE A 281 4.03 11.05 -0.92
C ILE A 281 2.99 9.95 -0.71
N ASN A 282 3.47 8.72 -0.53
CA ASN A 282 2.63 7.53 -0.49
C ASN A 282 3.22 6.47 0.45
N THR A 283 2.45 5.41 0.67
CA THR A 283 2.95 4.17 1.28
C THR A 283 3.90 3.45 0.31
N PRO A 284 4.78 2.53 0.78
CA PRO A 284 5.79 1.92 -0.06
C PRO A 284 5.25 1.40 -1.40
N ILE A 285 5.91 1.81 -2.48
CA ILE A 285 5.47 1.48 -3.83
C ILE A 285 5.67 -0.01 -4.11
N GLU A 286 4.60 -0.68 -4.54
CA GLU A 286 4.59 -2.11 -4.85
C GLU A 286 4.44 -2.34 -6.37
N LEU A 287 5.28 -3.19 -6.93
CA LEU A 287 5.17 -3.62 -8.33
C LEU A 287 4.30 -4.88 -8.42
N TYR A 288 3.25 -4.90 -9.23
CA TYR A 288 2.44 -6.08 -9.52
C TYR A 288 2.57 -6.44 -11.00
N PRO A 289 2.16 -7.67 -11.43
CA PRO A 289 2.33 -8.14 -12.81
C PRO A 289 1.83 -7.20 -13.91
N ARG A 290 0.83 -6.35 -13.63
CA ARG A 290 0.22 -5.44 -14.62
C ARG A 290 0.14 -3.98 -14.15
N LYS A 291 0.55 -3.69 -12.91
CA LYS A 291 0.34 -2.38 -12.30
C LYS A 291 1.42 -2.07 -11.28
N ILE A 292 1.67 -0.79 -11.06
CA ILE A 292 2.28 -0.29 -9.83
C ILE A 292 1.15 0.13 -8.91
N ARG A 293 1.28 -0.14 -7.61
CA ARG A 293 0.30 0.21 -6.59
C ARG A 293 0.97 0.89 -5.42
N TYR A 294 0.29 1.87 -4.87
CA TYR A 294 0.60 2.52 -3.60
C TYR A 294 -0.70 3.12 -3.03
N VAL A 295 -0.69 3.47 -1.75
CA VAL A 295 -1.71 4.32 -1.16
C VAL A 295 -1.18 5.73 -1.04
N ASP A 296 -1.85 6.64 -1.73
CA ASP A 296 -1.61 8.07 -1.68
C ASP A 296 -1.93 8.61 -0.30
N LEU A 297 -0.97 9.32 0.28
CA LEU A 297 -1.14 9.95 1.60
C LEU A 297 -1.71 11.37 1.49
N GLU A 298 -2.15 11.75 0.29
CA GLU A 298 -2.84 12.99 -0.03
C GLU A 298 -2.05 14.24 0.36
N THR A 299 -0.72 14.14 0.35
CA THR A 299 0.17 15.25 0.58
C THR A 299 1.31 15.17 -0.42
N ASP A 300 1.61 16.27 -1.08
CA ASP A 300 2.52 16.27 -2.22
C ASP A 300 3.54 17.40 -2.13
N ILE A 301 4.62 17.29 -2.89
CA ILE A 301 5.61 18.35 -3.03
C ILE A 301 5.68 18.74 -4.51
N CYS A 302 5.54 20.03 -4.79
CA CYS A 302 5.67 20.60 -6.11
C CYS A 302 6.96 21.41 -6.22
N VAL A 303 7.65 21.27 -7.35
CA VAL A 303 8.86 22.03 -7.72
C VAL A 303 8.58 22.75 -9.03
N TRP A 304 8.75 24.07 -9.05
CA TRP A 304 8.51 24.89 -10.23
C TRP A 304 9.80 25.25 -10.99
N PRO A 305 9.70 25.64 -12.27
CA PRO A 305 10.87 26.03 -13.07
C PRO A 305 11.68 27.20 -12.50
N ASN A 306 11.06 28.07 -11.69
CA ASN A 306 11.72 29.18 -10.98
C ASN A 306 12.52 28.74 -9.74
N GLY A 307 12.52 27.44 -9.40
CA GLY A 307 13.17 26.88 -8.21
C GLY A 307 12.34 26.94 -6.93
N GLU A 308 11.11 27.43 -7.00
CA GLU A 308 10.18 27.38 -5.88
C GLU A 308 9.82 25.92 -5.56
N VAL A 309 9.77 25.59 -4.26
CA VAL A 309 9.37 24.28 -3.75
C VAL A 309 8.30 24.48 -2.70
N LYS A 310 7.14 23.84 -2.87
CA LYS A 310 6.04 23.92 -1.90
C LYS A 310 5.42 22.57 -1.64
N ARG A 311 4.99 22.37 -0.41
CA ARG A 311 4.10 21.28 -0.03
C ARG A 311 2.66 21.68 -0.36
N ILE A 312 1.95 20.81 -1.07
CA ILE A 312 0.53 20.94 -1.40
C ILE A 312 -0.27 20.00 -0.48
N ASP A 313 -1.46 20.44 -0.08
CA ASP A 313 -2.39 19.69 0.77
C ASP A 313 -1.73 19.18 2.07
N ALA A 314 -0.98 20.07 2.74
CA ALA A 314 -0.22 19.70 3.94
C ALA A 314 -1.14 19.24 5.10
N GLU A 315 -2.36 19.76 5.12
CA GLU A 315 -3.41 19.50 6.11
C GLU A 315 -4.05 18.12 5.95
N LYS A 316 -4.12 17.53 4.75
CA LYS A 316 -4.84 16.27 4.52
C LYS A 316 -4.24 15.09 5.28
N LEU A 317 -2.92 15.07 5.43
CA LEU A 317 -2.23 14.06 6.24
C LEU A 317 -2.61 14.17 7.72
N GLU A 318 -2.72 15.40 8.25
CA GLU A 318 -3.13 15.64 9.63
C GLU A 318 -4.63 15.36 9.84
N ASP A 319 -5.46 15.67 8.84
CA ASP A 319 -6.87 15.31 8.83
C ASP A 319 -7.03 13.78 8.89
N ALA A 320 -6.29 13.03 8.06
CA ALA A 320 -6.31 11.57 8.07
C ALA A 320 -5.86 10.98 9.43
N LEU A 321 -4.89 11.61 10.09
CA LEU A 321 -4.46 11.24 11.44
C LEU A 321 -5.55 11.53 12.48
N SER A 322 -6.11 12.75 12.46
CA SER A 322 -7.15 13.18 13.40
C SER A 322 -8.43 12.33 13.30
N LEU A 323 -8.75 11.88 12.08
CA LEU A 323 -9.89 11.00 11.80
C LEU A 323 -9.61 9.53 12.14
N GLY A 324 -8.40 9.19 12.58
CA GLY A 324 -8.02 7.83 12.91
C GLY A 324 -8.02 6.90 11.69
N LEU A 325 -7.71 7.43 10.50
CA LEU A 325 -7.51 6.61 9.29
C LEU A 325 -6.09 6.06 9.23
N ILE A 326 -5.11 6.81 9.71
CA ILE A 326 -3.70 6.40 9.78
C ILE A 326 -3.19 6.38 11.22
N SER A 327 -2.07 5.68 11.45
CA SER A 327 -1.36 5.66 12.72
C SER A 327 -0.47 6.90 12.89
N GLU A 328 -0.11 7.25 14.13
CA GLU A 328 0.90 8.28 14.41
C GLU A 328 2.25 7.90 13.79
N ARG A 329 2.61 6.61 13.85
CA ARG A 329 3.80 6.04 13.20
C ARG A 329 3.86 6.37 11.70
N LEU A 330 2.78 6.15 10.95
CA LEU A 330 2.75 6.45 9.52
C LEU A 330 2.91 7.96 9.27
N ALA A 331 2.25 8.79 10.07
CA ALA A 331 2.40 10.24 9.95
C ALA A 331 3.84 10.70 10.20
N GLU A 332 4.52 10.14 11.20
CA GLU A 332 5.93 10.42 11.49
C GLU A 332 6.87 9.97 10.36
N ILE A 333 6.67 8.75 9.84
CA ILE A 333 7.42 8.21 8.70
C ILE A 333 7.28 9.14 7.50
N SER A 334 6.05 9.57 7.20
CA SER A 334 5.72 10.45 6.08
C SER A 334 6.34 11.84 6.24
N LYS A 335 6.27 12.43 7.44
CA LYS A 335 6.89 13.73 7.76
C LYS A 335 8.41 13.67 7.60
N ARG A 336 9.04 12.56 7.98
CA ARG A 336 10.48 12.34 7.80
C ARG A 336 10.85 12.26 6.32
N GLU A 337 10.08 11.51 5.54
CA GLU A 337 10.28 11.39 4.10
C GLU A 337 10.15 12.76 3.40
N ILE A 338 9.10 13.52 3.73
CA ILE A 338 8.90 14.88 3.22
C ILE A 338 10.12 15.76 3.53
N LYS A 339 10.63 15.72 4.76
CA LYS A 339 11.83 16.48 5.16
C LYS A 339 13.06 16.05 4.36
N ASN A 340 13.26 14.75 4.15
CA ASN A 340 14.38 14.22 3.38
C ASN A 340 14.32 14.68 1.92
N ILE A 341 13.13 14.65 1.31
CA ILE A 341 12.90 15.13 -0.04
C ILE A 341 13.21 16.63 -0.14
N LEU A 342 12.62 17.45 0.75
CA LEU A 342 12.87 18.90 0.76
C LEU A 342 14.35 19.26 0.90
N ASN A 343 15.13 18.46 1.63
CA ASN A 343 16.57 18.66 1.80
C ASN A 343 17.42 18.16 0.62
N SER A 344 16.88 17.32 -0.26
CA SER A 344 17.61 16.67 -1.36
C SER A 344 17.18 17.13 -2.75
N ILE A 345 16.19 18.01 -2.87
CA ILE A 345 15.76 18.53 -4.17
C ILE A 345 16.86 19.40 -4.78
N SER A 346 17.24 19.06 -6.01
CA SER A 346 18.12 19.85 -6.87
C SER A 346 17.38 20.21 -8.16
N LEU A 347 17.17 21.50 -8.43
CA LEU A 347 16.47 21.95 -9.65
C LEU A 347 17.18 21.53 -10.93
N GLU A 348 18.52 21.46 -10.90
CA GLU A 348 19.34 21.03 -12.03
C GLU A 348 19.06 19.56 -12.37
N GLU A 349 19.07 18.67 -11.39
CA GLU A 349 18.72 17.26 -11.57
C GLU A 349 17.29 17.08 -12.12
N GLU A 350 16.35 17.90 -11.65
CA GLU A 350 14.96 17.85 -12.12
C GLU A 350 14.85 18.22 -13.61
N ARG A 351 15.61 19.23 -14.07
CA ARG A 351 15.65 19.65 -15.47
C ARG A 351 16.38 18.64 -16.36
N GLU A 352 17.51 18.11 -15.90
CA GLU A 352 18.37 17.19 -16.65
C GLU A 352 17.80 15.77 -16.75
N SER A 353 16.78 15.44 -15.97
CA SER A 353 16.12 14.13 -16.00
C SER A 353 15.56 13.71 -17.38
N ILE A 354 15.43 14.65 -18.32
CA ILE A 354 15.14 14.35 -19.72
C ILE A 354 16.16 13.39 -20.33
N HIS A 355 17.42 13.42 -19.86
CA HIS A 355 18.48 12.53 -20.31
C HIS A 355 18.23 11.05 -19.98
N PHE A 356 17.27 10.74 -19.11
CA PHE A 356 16.78 9.36 -18.97
C PHE A 356 16.24 8.79 -20.30
N LEU A 357 15.91 9.65 -21.26
CA LEU A 357 15.46 9.29 -22.60
C LEU A 357 16.60 9.27 -23.65
N SER A 358 17.77 9.87 -23.39
CA SER A 358 18.78 10.15 -24.42
C SER A 358 19.85 9.07 -24.66
N ASP A 359 19.80 7.90 -23.99
CA ASP A 359 20.58 6.74 -24.45
C ASP A 359 19.84 6.02 -25.59
N GLU A 360 19.85 6.67 -26.76
CA GLU A 360 19.49 6.07 -28.04
C GLU A 360 20.68 5.43 -28.82
N SER A 361 21.85 5.29 -28.20
CA SER A 361 23.07 4.75 -28.84
C SER A 361 23.36 3.26 -28.60
N SER A 362 22.44 2.50 -27.98
CA SER A 362 22.50 1.04 -27.87
C SER A 362 21.29 0.34 -28.51
N TRP A 363 20.87 0.82 -29.70
CA TRP A 363 19.67 0.35 -30.41
C TRP A 363 19.96 -0.60 -31.59
N GLU A 364 21.04 -1.39 -31.50
CA GLU A 364 21.18 -2.71 -32.13
C GLU A 364 21.72 -3.74 -31.12
#